data_AF-A0A2V2UD44-F1
#
_entry.id   AF-A0A2V2UD44-F1
#
_cell.length_a   1.000
_cell.length_b   1.000
_cell.length_c   1.000
_cell.angle_alpha   90.00
_cell.angle_beta   90.00
_cell.angle_gamma   90.00
#
_symmetry.space_group_name_H-M   'P 1'
#
loop_
_entity.id
_entity.type
_entity.pdbx_description
1 polymer ?
#
loop_
_entity_poly.entity_id
_entity_poly.type
_entity_poly.pdbx_seq_one_letter_code
_entity_poly.pdbx_strand_id
1 'polypeptide(L)'
;MYNSQGPIDSGLANKDNLKTFASEIPGLDMQKFNSCFDSQKHKPVVESDVALAHSLGFTQTPSFIIVKNNGLNPQKLEGSQPFPEFRFLIDKVIGGP
;
A
#
# COMPACT_ATOMS: atom_id res chain seq x y z
N MET A 1 -9.37 -6.27 -7.22
CA MET A 1 -9.19 -4.86 -6.82
C MET A 1 -8.19 -4.13 -7.72
N TYR A 2 -6.87 -4.34 -7.61
CA TYR A 2 -5.89 -3.60 -8.45
C TYR A 2 -6.02 -3.81 -9.96
N ASN A 3 -6.29 -5.03 -10.42
CA ASN A 3 -6.56 -5.32 -11.85
C ASN A 3 -7.84 -4.66 -12.40
N SER A 4 -8.66 -4.12 -11.50
CA SER A 4 -9.97 -3.51 -11.81
C SER A 4 -10.02 -2.06 -11.35
N GLN A 5 -8.85 -1.46 -11.01
CA GLN A 5 -8.78 -0.11 -10.49
C GLN A 5 -9.06 0.90 -11.61
N GLY A 6 -10.03 1.79 -11.38
CA GLY A 6 -10.32 2.91 -12.26
C GLY A 6 -9.38 4.09 -12.03
N PRO A 7 -9.54 5.19 -12.77
CA PRO A 7 -8.82 6.43 -12.53
C PRO A 7 -8.96 6.95 -11.08
N ILE A 8 -8.07 7.86 -10.70
CA ILE A 8 -8.21 8.64 -9.46
C ILE A 8 -9.58 9.33 -9.47
N ASP A 9 -10.24 9.38 -8.32
CA ASP A 9 -11.58 9.95 -8.13
C ASP A 9 -12.70 9.31 -8.97
N SER A 10 -12.48 8.09 -9.50
CA SER A 10 -13.52 7.31 -10.20
C SER A 10 -14.69 6.85 -9.31
N GLY A 11 -14.62 7.09 -8.01
CA GLY A 11 -15.61 6.61 -7.04
C GLY A 11 -15.55 5.10 -6.78
N LEU A 12 -14.58 4.37 -7.36
CA LEU A 12 -14.45 2.92 -7.23
C LEU A 12 -14.28 2.49 -5.76
N ALA A 13 -13.50 3.22 -4.97
CA ALA A 13 -13.18 2.88 -3.58
C ALA A 13 -14.20 3.45 -2.56
N ASN A 14 -15.49 3.42 -2.89
CA ASN A 14 -16.56 3.81 -1.97
C ASN A 14 -16.97 2.65 -1.03
N LYS A 15 -17.73 2.94 0.02
CA LYS A 15 -18.15 1.96 1.04
C LYS A 15 -18.89 0.75 0.47
N ASP A 16 -19.79 0.97 -0.48
CA ASP A 16 -20.63 -0.09 -1.04
C ASP A 16 -19.79 -1.01 -1.93
N ASN A 17 -18.94 -0.44 -2.77
CA ASN A 17 -18.02 -1.21 -3.61
C ASN A 17 -17.02 -2.02 -2.77
N LEU A 18 -16.50 -1.47 -1.66
CA LEU A 18 -15.61 -2.21 -0.77
C LEU A 18 -16.32 -3.41 -0.10
N LYS A 19 -17.60 -3.28 0.24
CA LYS A 19 -18.42 -4.41 0.72
C LYS A 19 -18.68 -5.44 -0.38
N THR A 20 -18.90 -5.00 -1.63
CA THR A 20 -19.00 -5.90 -2.79
C THR A 20 -17.71 -6.69 -2.98
N PHE A 21 -16.55 -6.04 -3.01
CA PHE A 21 -15.27 -6.73 -3.14
C PHE A 21 -15.01 -7.71 -1.99
N ALA A 22 -15.41 -7.36 -0.76
CA ALA A 22 -15.30 -8.27 0.37
C ALA A 22 -16.16 -9.53 0.18
N SER A 23 -17.37 -9.39 -0.38
CA SER A 23 -18.28 -10.52 -0.63
C SER A 23 -17.77 -11.50 -1.70
N GLU A 24 -16.87 -11.05 -2.58
CA GLU A 24 -16.22 -11.88 -3.60
C GLU A 24 -15.12 -12.77 -3.02
N ILE A 25 -14.70 -12.54 -1.76
CA ILE A 25 -13.65 -13.33 -1.10
C ILE A 25 -14.28 -14.63 -0.55
N PRO A 26 -13.90 -15.82 -1.07
CA PRO A 26 -14.48 -17.07 -0.61
C PRO A 26 -14.22 -17.32 0.88
N GLY A 27 -15.29 -17.63 1.62
CA GLY A 27 -15.22 -17.95 3.04
C GLY A 27 -15.12 -16.75 3.99
N LEU A 28 -15.23 -15.50 3.49
CA LEU A 28 -15.27 -14.32 4.35
C LEU A 28 -16.63 -14.21 5.05
N ASP A 29 -16.60 -14.06 6.37
CA ASP A 29 -17.80 -13.73 7.16
C ASP A 29 -18.19 -12.27 6.94
N MET A 30 -19.23 -12.05 6.13
CA MET A 30 -19.71 -10.72 5.79
C MET A 30 -20.38 -9.99 6.95
N GLN A 31 -20.96 -10.69 7.93
CA GLN A 31 -21.53 -10.03 9.10
C GLN A 31 -20.41 -9.43 9.96
N LYS A 32 -19.37 -10.22 10.21
CA LYS A 32 -18.18 -9.78 10.93
C LYS A 32 -17.43 -8.68 10.17
N PHE A 33 -17.29 -8.81 8.85
CA PHE A 33 -16.67 -7.78 8.01
C PHE A 33 -17.45 -6.46 8.09
N ASN A 34 -18.76 -6.49 7.86
CA ASN A 34 -19.58 -5.28 7.88
C ASN A 34 -19.52 -4.58 9.25
N SER A 35 -19.64 -5.33 10.34
CA SER A 35 -19.49 -4.78 11.70
C SER A 35 -18.12 -4.12 11.92
N CYS A 36 -17.05 -4.77 11.45
CA CYS A 36 -15.68 -4.23 11.55
C CYS A 36 -15.49 -2.96 10.70
N PHE A 37 -15.98 -2.98 9.46
CA PHE A 37 -15.83 -1.89 8.51
C PHE A 37 -16.67 -0.67 8.89
N ASP A 38 -17.93 -0.88 9.27
CA ASP A 38 -18.87 0.20 9.62
C ASP A 38 -18.49 0.88 10.93
N SER A 39 -17.90 0.15 11.88
CA SER A 39 -17.34 0.72 13.11
C SER A 39 -16.03 1.47 12.91
N GLN A 40 -15.46 1.46 11.70
CA GLN A 40 -14.15 2.04 11.39
C GLN A 40 -13.04 1.54 12.33
N LYS A 41 -13.12 0.27 12.76
CA LYS A 41 -12.24 -0.32 13.79
C LYS A 41 -10.75 -0.07 13.55
N HIS A 42 -10.32 -0.05 12.29
CA HIS A 42 -8.92 0.11 11.89
C HIS A 42 -8.52 1.53 11.46
N LYS A 43 -9.40 2.53 11.61
CA LYS A 43 -9.09 3.93 11.30
C LYS A 43 -7.81 4.44 11.98
N PRO A 44 -7.56 4.16 13.28
CA PRO A 44 -6.31 4.59 13.93
C PRO A 44 -5.04 4.01 13.28
N VAL A 45 -5.12 2.78 12.76
CA VAL A 45 -4.00 2.15 12.03
C VAL A 45 -3.77 2.88 10.71
N VAL A 46 -4.83 3.15 9.96
CA VAL A 46 -4.74 3.91 8.70
C VAL A 46 -4.14 5.30 8.93
N GLU A 47 -4.58 6.02 9.96
CA GLU A 47 -4.04 7.34 10.31
C GLU A 47 -2.56 7.26 10.72
N SER A 48 -2.17 6.22 11.46
CA SER A 48 -0.77 5.95 11.83
C SER A 48 0.10 5.67 10.61
N ASP A 49 -0.40 4.89 9.64
CA ASP A 49 0.34 4.56 8.43
C ASP A 49 0.54 5.81 7.54
N VAL A 50 -0.48 6.67 7.44
CA VAL A 50 -0.38 7.96 6.75
C VAL A 50 0.65 8.87 7.43
N ALA A 51 0.59 8.98 8.76
CA ALA A 51 1.55 9.77 9.52
C ALA A 51 2.98 9.23 9.38
N LEU A 52 3.16 7.91 9.38
CA LEU A 52 4.46 7.27 9.15
C LEU A 52 4.99 7.61 7.76
N ALA A 53 4.20 7.45 6.71
CA ALA A 53 4.61 7.78 5.33
C ALA A 53 5.06 9.24 5.21
N HIS A 54 4.30 10.18 5.81
CA HIS A 54 4.68 11.60 5.84
C HIS A 54 5.95 11.85 6.66
N SER A 55 6.13 11.18 7.80
CA SER A 55 7.35 11.31 8.63
C SER A 55 8.60 10.83 7.89
N LEU A 56 8.42 9.89 6.96
CA LEU A 56 9.45 9.40 6.05
C LEU A 56 9.60 10.29 4.81
N GLY A 57 8.81 11.35 4.67
CA GLY A 57 8.88 12.31 3.57
C GLY A 57 8.28 11.83 2.25
N PHE A 58 7.50 10.75 2.24
CA PHE A 58 6.85 10.28 1.01
C PHE A 58 5.69 11.18 0.60
N THR A 59 5.68 11.55 -0.67
CA THR A 59 4.66 12.44 -1.26
C THR A 59 3.95 11.85 -2.48
N GLN A 60 4.42 10.70 -2.97
CA GLN A 60 3.93 10.06 -4.19
C GLN A 60 3.65 8.57 -3.96
N THR A 61 2.80 8.00 -4.79
CA THR A 61 2.49 6.56 -4.81
C THR A 61 2.64 5.98 -6.22
N PRO A 62 3.13 4.74 -6.38
CA PRO A 62 3.73 3.93 -5.33
C PRO A 62 5.08 4.51 -4.87
N SER A 63 5.49 4.23 -3.63
CA SER A 63 6.81 4.56 -3.10
C SER A 63 7.36 3.37 -2.34
N PHE A 64 8.67 3.17 -2.39
CA PHE A 64 9.35 1.99 -1.87
C PHE A 64 10.54 2.38 -1.00
N ILE A 65 10.80 1.53 0.00
CA ILE A 65 12.06 1.51 0.75
C ILE A 65 12.79 0.23 0.36
N ILE A 66 13.97 0.37 -0.24
CA ILE A 66 14.86 -0.73 -0.58
C ILE A 66 15.92 -0.84 0.52
N VAL A 67 15.95 -1.96 1.23
CA VAL A 67 16.83 -2.16 2.39
C VAL A 67 17.34 -3.59 2.44
N LYS A 68 18.55 -3.80 2.96
CA LYS A 68 19.14 -5.13 3.15
C LYS A 68 18.46 -5.81 4.33
N ASN A 69 18.55 -7.13 4.43
CA ASN A 69 17.95 -7.91 5.53
C ASN A 69 18.38 -7.49 6.94
N ASN A 70 19.51 -6.78 7.08
CA ASN A 70 20.01 -6.22 8.34
C ASN A 70 19.44 -4.83 8.68
N GLY A 71 18.60 -4.25 7.82
CA GLY A 71 17.97 -2.95 8.03
C GLY A 71 18.87 -1.73 7.76
N LEU A 72 20.12 -1.92 7.34
CA LEU A 72 21.07 -0.82 7.15
C LEU A 72 20.92 -0.15 5.77
N ASN A 73 21.23 1.14 5.73
CA ASN A 73 21.30 1.99 4.53
C ASN A 73 20.05 1.98 3.63
N PRO A 74 18.84 2.23 4.18
CA PRO A 74 17.62 2.24 3.38
C PRO A 74 17.71 3.27 2.24
N GLN A 75 17.33 2.85 1.04
CA GLN A 75 17.17 3.72 -0.13
C GLN A 75 15.69 3.94 -0.40
N LYS A 76 15.31 5.15 -0.81
CA LYS A 76 13.95 5.47 -1.23
C LYS A 76 13.84 5.43 -2.75
N LEU A 77 12.69 4.98 -3.24
CA LEU A 77 12.30 5.06 -4.64
C LEU A 77 10.86 5.58 -4.70
N GLU A 78 10.67 6.79 -5.21
CA GLU A 78 9.36 7.46 -5.20
C GLU A 78 8.75 7.51 -6.61
N GLY A 79 7.44 7.26 -6.66
CA GLY A 79 6.65 7.27 -7.87
C GLY A 79 6.70 5.96 -8.67
N SER A 80 5.97 5.96 -9.78
CA SER A 80 5.91 4.85 -10.72
C SER A 80 7.21 4.74 -11.51
N GLN A 81 8.22 4.12 -10.91
CA GLN A 81 9.55 3.95 -11.49
C GLN A 81 9.64 2.65 -12.31
N PRO A 82 10.48 2.60 -13.36
CA PRO A 82 10.65 1.40 -14.18
C PRO A 82 11.61 0.41 -13.53
N PHE A 83 11.57 -0.85 -13.98
CA PHE A 83 12.43 -1.94 -13.47
C PHE A 83 13.93 -1.59 -13.34
N PRO A 84 14.58 -0.88 -14.28
CA PRO A 84 16.00 -0.52 -14.15
C PRO A 84 16.34 0.25 -12.87
N GLU A 85 15.45 1.14 -12.41
CA GLU A 85 15.67 1.90 -11.16
C GLU A 85 15.64 1.00 -9.93
N PHE A 86 14.70 0.04 -9.91
CA PHE A 86 14.67 -0.98 -8.87
C PHE A 86 15.93 -1.82 -8.88
N ARG A 87 16.37 -2.28 -10.06
CA ARG A 87 17.58 -3.10 -10.20
C ARG A 87 18.80 -2.38 -9.66
N PHE A 88 18.98 -1.12 -10.04
CA PHE A 88 20.08 -0.28 -9.59
C PHE A 88 20.11 -0.14 -8.06
N LEU A 89 18.97 0.21 -7.43
CA LEU A 89 18.91 0.38 -5.98
C LEU A 89 19.08 -0.93 -5.22
N ILE A 90 18.55 -2.04 -5.73
CA ILE A 90 18.75 -3.37 -5.13
C ILE A 90 20.22 -3.77 -5.19
N ASP A 91 20.87 -3.62 -6.35
CA ASP A 91 22.30 -3.94 -6.53
C ASP A 91 23.18 -3.12 -5.59
N LYS A 92 22.89 -1.82 -5.47
CA LYS A 92 23.54 -0.91 -4.51
C LYS A 92 23.41 -1.39 -3.06
N VAL A 93 22.22 -1.86 -2.66
CA VAL A 93 21.93 -2.28 -1.28
C VAL A 93 22.55 -3.64 -0.94
N ILE A 94 22.66 -4.56 -1.90
CA ILE A 94 23.28 -5.88 -1.66
C ILE A 94 24.81 -5.84 -1.74
N GLY A 95 25.40 -4.79 -2.31
CA GLY A 95 26.84 -4.68 -2.56
C GLY A 95 27.27 -5.36 -3.85
N GLY A 96 26.37 -5.42 -4.84
CA GLY A 96 26.75 -5.74 -6.22
C GLY A 96 27.66 -4.65 -6.80
N PRO A 97 28.33 -4.92 -7.94
CA PRO A 97 29.23 -3.95 -8.57
C PRO A 97 28.56 -2.60 -8.86
#